data_AF-A0A1Z5SFH7-F1
#
_entry.id   AF-A0A1Z5SFH7-F1
#
_cell.length_a   1.000
_cell.length_b   1.000
_cell.length_c   1.000
_cell.angle_alpha   90.00
_cell.angle_beta   90.00
_cell.angle_gamma   90.00
#
_symmetry.space_group_name_H-M   'P 1'
#
loop_
_entity.id
_entity.type
_entity.pdbx_description
1 polymer ?
#
loop_
_entity_poly.entity_id
_entity_poly.type
_entity_poly.pdbx_seq_one_letter_code
_entity_poly.pdbx_strand_id
1 'polypeptide(L)'
;MFADNPAYKEVFYSTVHNIRLYMPQDVANGYHMSRYVAAGAQNIYAAGGATKELLAAMMDKMLELCNDEKSVKTLRTDIAMLANNIKYRLRYPVDEDCALRMGAIYTFAEGENPDTTEDYWTNKKLLLAKGDATQGILADPALYAFFLSIGVPYTPAWSEQLATLTDTNYFSQRKELLNALMPQPAA
;
A
#
# COMPACT_ATOMS: atom_id res chain seq x y z
N MET A 1 6.56 -8.38 22.31
CA MET A 1 5.11 -8.28 22.08
C MET A 1 4.63 -9.37 21.14
N PHE A 2 5.27 -9.59 19.98
CA PHE A 2 4.82 -10.62 19.04
C PHE A 2 5.69 -11.88 19.06
N ALA A 3 7.01 -11.74 19.16
CA ALA A 3 7.95 -12.87 19.11
C ALA A 3 7.68 -13.99 20.15
N ASP A 4 7.29 -13.61 21.37
CA ASP A 4 7.04 -14.53 22.48
C ASP A 4 5.54 -14.79 22.72
N ASN A 5 4.66 -14.30 21.84
CA ASN A 5 3.22 -14.41 22.01
C ASN A 5 2.64 -15.50 21.09
N PRO A 6 2.06 -16.59 21.62
CA PRO A 6 1.54 -17.68 20.82
C PRO A 6 0.37 -17.29 19.92
N ALA A 7 -0.30 -16.16 20.20
CA ALA A 7 -1.36 -15.65 19.32
C ALA A 7 -0.84 -15.16 17.96
N TYR A 8 0.47 -15.02 17.79
CA TYR A 8 1.10 -14.52 16.57
C TYR A 8 2.18 -15.49 16.06
N LYS A 9 2.35 -15.53 14.75
CA LYS A 9 3.40 -16.30 14.07
C LYS A 9 4.28 -15.38 13.25
N GLU A 10 5.57 -15.67 13.22
CA GLU A 10 6.49 -15.04 12.26
C GLU A 10 6.11 -15.50 10.85
N VAL A 11 6.00 -14.56 9.93
CA VAL A 11 5.64 -14.81 8.52
C VAL A 11 6.72 -14.36 7.54
N PHE A 12 7.62 -13.49 7.98
CA PHE A 12 8.73 -13.01 7.17
C PHE A 12 9.86 -12.47 8.05
N TYR A 13 11.11 -12.69 7.62
CA TYR A 13 12.29 -12.07 8.19
C TYR A 13 13.07 -11.35 7.08
N SER A 14 13.18 -10.03 7.21
CA SER A 14 14.02 -9.21 6.35
C SER A 14 15.47 -9.32 6.83
N THR A 15 16.32 -9.92 6.00
CA THR A 15 17.76 -9.97 6.24
C THR A 15 18.43 -8.61 5.99
N VAL A 16 17.86 -7.79 5.11
CA VAL A 16 18.37 -6.45 4.76
C VAL A 16 18.23 -5.48 5.94
N HIS A 17 17.07 -5.52 6.61
CA HIS A 17 16.72 -4.57 7.66
C HIS A 17 16.72 -5.17 9.06
N ASN A 18 17.01 -6.47 9.18
CA ASN A 18 16.97 -7.24 10.41
C ASN A 18 15.63 -7.09 11.17
N ILE A 19 14.52 -7.15 10.43
CA ILE A 19 13.16 -7.00 10.98
C ILE A 19 12.35 -8.27 10.74
N ARG A 20 11.62 -8.69 11.77
CA ARG A 20 10.65 -9.79 11.71
C ARG A 20 9.25 -9.22 11.59
N LEU A 21 8.44 -9.87 10.75
CA LEU A 21 7.04 -9.56 10.58
C LEU A 21 6.18 -10.71 11.06
N TYR A 22 5.07 -10.35 11.68
CA TYR A 22 4.16 -11.27 12.33
C TYR A 22 2.73 -11.12 11.79
N MET A 23 1.97 -12.20 11.89
CA MET A 23 0.52 -12.22 11.67
C MET A 23 -0.15 -13.00 12.81
N PRO A 24 -1.45 -12.79 13.07
CA PRO A 24 -2.18 -13.62 14.01
C PRO A 24 -2.16 -15.09 13.55
N GLN A 25 -2.12 -16.01 14.51
CA GLN A 25 -2.18 -17.44 14.23
C GLN A 25 -3.55 -17.83 13.66
N ASP A 26 -4.63 -17.29 14.24
CA ASP A 26 -5.97 -17.30 13.65
C ASP A 26 -6.14 -16.05 12.77
N VAL A 27 -5.87 -16.18 11.47
CA VAL A 27 -5.98 -15.08 10.51
C VAL A 27 -7.42 -14.59 10.34
N ALA A 28 -8.43 -15.43 10.62
CA ALA A 28 -9.83 -15.08 10.41
C ALA A 28 -10.38 -14.19 11.54
N ASN A 29 -9.99 -14.44 12.79
CA ASN A 29 -10.52 -13.70 13.95
C ASN A 29 -9.46 -12.92 14.74
N GLY A 30 -8.18 -13.08 14.42
CA GLY A 30 -7.07 -12.53 15.20
C GLY A 30 -6.70 -11.08 14.88
N TYR A 31 -7.34 -10.44 13.90
CA TYR A 31 -7.14 -9.02 13.63
C TYR A 31 -8.19 -8.15 14.32
N HIS A 32 -7.74 -7.04 14.89
CA HIS A 32 -8.63 -6.01 15.39
C HIS A 32 -9.39 -5.30 14.24
N MET A 33 -10.59 -4.77 14.55
CA MET A 33 -11.47 -4.11 13.58
C MET A 33 -10.81 -2.97 12.81
N SER A 34 -9.89 -2.26 13.45
CA SER A 34 -9.11 -1.17 12.83
C SER A 34 -8.36 -1.61 11.58
N ARG A 35 -7.87 -2.86 11.53
CA ARG A 35 -7.17 -3.42 10.36
C ARG A 35 -8.11 -3.64 9.18
N TYR A 36 -9.31 -4.17 9.45
CA TYR A 36 -10.34 -4.33 8.43
C TYR A 36 -10.83 -2.98 7.89
N VAL A 37 -10.97 -1.98 8.75
CA VAL A 37 -11.34 -0.61 8.33
C VAL A 37 -10.25 0.01 7.46
N ALA A 38 -8.98 -0.10 7.85
CA ALA A 38 -7.85 0.40 7.08
C ALA A 38 -7.72 -0.31 5.72
N ALA A 39 -7.86 -1.63 5.70
CA ALA A 39 -7.86 -2.43 4.47
C ALA A 39 -9.07 -2.09 3.58
N GLY A 40 -10.26 -1.93 4.15
CA GLY A 40 -11.46 -1.51 3.42
C GLY A 40 -11.29 -0.15 2.74
N ALA A 41 -10.73 0.84 3.45
CA ALA A 41 -10.39 2.13 2.88
C ALA A 41 -9.38 1.97 1.73
N GLN A 42 -8.31 1.20 1.94
CA GLN A 42 -7.30 0.93 0.91
C GLN A 42 -7.89 0.24 -0.33
N ASN A 43 -8.84 -0.69 -0.16
CA ASN A 43 -9.50 -1.37 -1.27
C ASN A 43 -10.46 -0.44 -2.04
N ILE A 44 -11.19 0.45 -1.36
CA ILE A 44 -12.01 1.49 -2.01
C ILE A 44 -11.12 2.39 -2.88
N TYR A 45 -9.91 2.72 -2.40
CA TYR A 45 -8.94 3.47 -3.20
C TYR A 45 -8.38 2.67 -4.36
N ALA A 46 -8.18 1.35 -4.20
CA ALA A 46 -7.79 0.44 -5.28
C ALA A 46 -8.84 0.35 -6.39
N ALA A 47 -10.13 0.36 -6.04
CA ALA A 47 -11.23 0.38 -7.01
C ALA A 47 -11.34 1.73 -7.75
N GLY A 48 -10.88 2.81 -7.11
CA GLY A 48 -10.98 4.19 -7.60
C GLY A 48 -9.78 4.70 -8.39
N GLY A 49 -9.19 3.87 -9.26
CA GLY A 49 -8.19 4.22 -10.30
C GLY A 49 -7.96 5.69 -10.59
N ALA A 50 -6.70 6.11 -10.79
CA ALA A 50 -6.42 7.31 -11.56
C ALA A 50 -6.73 7.04 -13.06
N THR A 51 -8.02 6.83 -13.38
CA THR A 51 -8.50 6.70 -14.75
C THR A 51 -8.79 8.07 -15.33
N LYS A 52 -8.79 8.19 -16.66
CA LYS A 52 -9.13 9.46 -17.34
C LYS A 52 -10.54 9.90 -16.97
N GLU A 53 -11.45 8.96 -16.80
CA GLU A 53 -12.85 9.16 -16.47
C GLU A 53 -13.03 9.67 -15.03
N LEU A 54 -12.29 9.12 -14.07
CA LEU A 54 -12.36 9.59 -12.69
C LEU A 54 -11.70 10.96 -12.52
N LEU A 55 -10.56 11.18 -13.19
CA LEU A 55 -9.92 12.50 -13.22
C LEU A 55 -10.83 13.55 -13.85
N ALA A 56 -11.51 13.21 -14.96
CA ALA A 56 -12.49 14.09 -15.58
C ALA A 56 -13.65 14.40 -14.62
N ALA A 57 -14.24 13.39 -13.98
CA ALA A 57 -15.33 13.59 -13.02
C ALA A 57 -14.94 14.46 -11.81
N MET A 58 -13.71 14.32 -11.30
CA MET A 58 -13.20 15.17 -10.22
C MET A 58 -12.99 16.62 -10.69
N MET A 59 -12.49 16.81 -11.90
CA MET A 59 -12.33 18.15 -12.51
C MET A 59 -13.68 18.81 -12.79
N ASP A 60 -14.64 18.06 -13.32
CA ASP A 60 -16.01 18.54 -13.55
C ASP A 60 -16.66 18.96 -12.23
N LYS A 61 -16.46 18.19 -11.16
CA LYS A 61 -16.98 18.53 -9.83
C LYS A 61 -16.29 19.77 -9.23
N MET A 62 -14.99 19.95 -9.44
CA MET A 62 -14.31 21.19 -9.06
C MET A 62 -14.87 22.39 -9.81
N LEU A 63 -15.11 22.26 -11.12
CA LEU A 63 -15.70 23.32 -11.94
C LEU A 63 -17.13 23.65 -11.51
N GLU A 64 -17.94 22.63 -11.20
CA GLU A 64 -19.29 22.80 -10.65
C GLU A 64 -19.27 23.60 -9.35
N LEU A 65 -18.38 23.25 -8.42
CA LEU A 65 -18.22 23.96 -7.14
C LEU A 65 -17.74 25.40 -7.35
N CYS A 66 -16.77 25.63 -8.25
CA CYS A 66 -16.30 26.97 -8.60
C CYS A 66 -17.40 27.88 -9.17
N ASN A 67 -18.40 27.29 -9.83
CA ASN A 67 -19.50 28.02 -10.46
C ASN A 67 -20.76 28.09 -9.59
N ASP A 68 -20.79 27.43 -8.42
CA ASP A 68 -21.91 27.47 -7.49
C ASP A 68 -21.80 28.66 -6.50
N GLU A 69 -22.61 29.69 -6.74
CA GLU A 69 -22.67 30.90 -5.91
C GLU A 69 -23.21 30.65 -4.48
N LYS A 70 -23.79 29.48 -4.19
CA LYS A 70 -24.35 29.14 -2.87
C LYS A 70 -23.32 28.60 -1.89
N SER A 71 -22.19 28.11 -2.39
CA SER A 71 -21.20 27.31 -1.62
C SER A 71 -19.88 28.05 -1.35
N VAL A 72 -19.85 29.38 -1.56
CA VAL A 72 -18.62 30.21 -1.50
C VAL A 72 -17.87 30.12 -0.16
N LYS A 73 -18.58 29.91 0.95
CA LYS A 73 -17.95 29.81 2.29
C LYS A 73 -17.05 28.57 2.44
N THR A 74 -17.39 27.45 1.81
CA THR A 74 -16.63 26.19 1.93
C THR A 74 -15.81 25.87 0.69
N LEU A 75 -16.03 26.62 -0.41
CA LEU A 75 -15.42 26.43 -1.72
C LEU A 75 -13.92 26.12 -1.69
N ARG A 76 -13.12 26.92 -0.96
CA ARG A 76 -11.66 26.69 -0.86
C ARG A 76 -11.33 25.36 -0.20
N THR A 77 -12.06 24.97 0.84
CA THR A 77 -11.86 23.70 1.55
C THR A 77 -12.28 22.53 0.67
N ASP A 78 -13.40 22.65 -0.04
CA ASP A 78 -13.94 21.59 -0.90
C ASP A 78 -13.03 21.35 -2.12
N ILE A 79 -12.54 22.42 -2.75
CA ILE A 79 -11.53 22.33 -3.82
C ILE A 79 -10.22 21.76 -3.29
N ALA A 80 -9.75 22.19 -2.12
CA ALA A 80 -8.52 21.64 -1.54
C ALA A 80 -8.63 20.14 -1.23
N MET A 81 -9.80 19.68 -0.79
CA MET A 81 -10.09 18.26 -0.57
C MET A 81 -10.06 17.48 -1.89
N LEU A 82 -10.71 17.98 -2.94
CA LEU A 82 -10.71 17.35 -4.27
C LEU A 82 -9.30 17.34 -4.88
N ALA A 83 -8.53 18.43 -4.74
CA ALA A 83 -7.17 18.54 -5.26
C ALA A 83 -6.19 17.61 -4.53
N ASN A 84 -6.32 17.49 -3.21
CA ASN A 84 -5.56 16.49 -2.45
C ASN A 84 -5.95 15.07 -2.86
N ASN A 85 -7.23 14.80 -3.14
CA ASN A 85 -7.69 13.51 -3.63
C ASN A 85 -7.12 13.15 -5.01
N ILE A 86 -7.02 14.12 -5.94
CA ILE A 86 -6.33 13.95 -7.22
C ILE A 86 -4.84 13.72 -7.00
N LYS A 87 -4.17 14.57 -6.22
CA LYS A 87 -2.75 14.47 -5.92
C LYS A 87 -2.39 13.11 -5.30
N TYR A 88 -3.24 12.59 -4.43
CA TYR A 88 -3.03 11.31 -3.78
C TYR A 88 -3.23 10.14 -4.75
N ARG A 89 -4.26 10.19 -5.61
CA ARG A 89 -4.50 9.18 -6.65
C ARG A 89 -3.45 9.18 -7.76
N LEU A 90 -2.91 10.34 -8.11
CA LEU A 90 -1.77 10.47 -9.04
C LEU A 90 -0.46 9.98 -8.42
N ARG A 91 -0.32 10.08 -7.09
CA ARG A 91 0.86 9.62 -6.35
C ARG A 91 0.84 8.11 -6.10
N TYR A 92 -0.36 7.52 -6.07
CA TYR A 92 -0.59 6.09 -5.87
C TYR A 92 -1.64 5.60 -6.90
N PRO A 93 -1.31 5.60 -8.20
CA PRO A 93 -2.20 5.04 -9.20
C PRO A 93 -2.45 3.57 -8.87
N VAL A 94 -3.60 3.07 -9.29
CA VAL A 94 -4.06 1.70 -9.04
C VAL A 94 -3.09 0.72 -9.66
N ASP A 95 -2.13 0.28 -8.86
CA ASP A 95 -1.04 -0.62 -9.21
C ASP A 95 -0.30 -0.96 -7.91
N GLU A 96 0.28 -2.16 -7.86
CA GLU A 96 1.40 -2.65 -7.01
C GLU A 96 1.53 -2.06 -5.58
N ASP A 97 1.73 -0.75 -5.43
CA ASP A 97 1.70 0.04 -4.19
C ASP A 97 0.49 -0.19 -3.29
N CYS A 98 -0.70 -0.36 -3.86
CA CYS A 98 -1.90 -0.66 -3.07
C CYS A 98 -1.79 -2.04 -2.43
N ALA A 99 -1.35 -3.04 -3.20
CA ALA A 99 -1.08 -4.37 -2.69
C ALA A 99 0.07 -4.35 -1.67
N LEU A 100 1.14 -3.58 -1.90
CA LEU A 100 2.20 -3.40 -0.89
C LEU A 100 1.66 -2.82 0.41
N ARG A 101 0.79 -1.80 0.33
CA ARG A 101 0.12 -1.18 1.49
C ARG A 101 -0.76 -2.19 2.22
N MET A 102 -1.53 -3.01 1.50
CA MET A 102 -2.31 -4.08 2.08
C MET A 102 -1.44 -5.10 2.81
N GLY A 103 -0.34 -5.54 2.19
CA GLY A 103 0.65 -6.42 2.84
C GLY A 103 1.24 -5.81 4.10
N ALA A 104 1.53 -4.50 4.09
CA ALA A 104 2.01 -3.77 5.25
C ALA A 104 0.94 -3.63 6.35
N ILE A 105 -0.33 -3.41 6.01
CA ILE A 105 -1.43 -3.28 6.99
C ILE A 105 -1.66 -4.61 7.72
N TYR A 106 -1.61 -5.74 7.01
CA TYR A 106 -1.87 -7.06 7.57
C TYR A 106 -0.66 -7.72 8.25
N THR A 107 0.48 -7.03 8.33
CA THR A 107 1.67 -7.55 9.01
C THR A 107 2.02 -6.67 10.19
N PHE A 108 2.49 -7.27 11.28
CA PHE A 108 2.93 -6.56 12.48
C PHE A 108 4.45 -6.55 12.57
N ALA A 109 5.03 -5.43 12.95
CA ALA A 109 6.42 -5.34 13.37
C ALA A 109 6.52 -5.25 14.90
N GLU A 110 7.66 -5.67 15.45
CA GLU A 110 7.89 -5.56 16.89
C GLU A 110 7.79 -4.08 17.36
N GLY A 111 6.95 -3.83 18.37
CA GLY A 111 6.62 -2.49 18.86
C GLY A 111 5.39 -1.83 18.24
N GLU A 112 4.77 -2.46 17.23
CA GLU A 112 3.47 -2.03 16.70
C GLU A 112 2.33 -2.42 17.66
N ASN A 113 1.32 -1.56 17.81
CA ASN A 113 0.12 -1.89 18.58
C ASN A 113 -0.83 -2.73 17.70
N PRO A 114 -1.24 -3.94 18.12
CA PRO A 114 -2.14 -4.76 17.32
C PRO A 114 -3.58 -4.22 17.23
N ASP A 115 -4.01 -3.41 18.19
CA ASP A 115 -5.38 -2.89 18.30
C ASP A 115 -5.60 -1.62 17.47
N THR A 116 -4.52 -0.94 17.07
CA THR A 116 -4.58 0.27 16.26
C THR A 116 -3.85 0.09 14.95
N THR A 117 -4.18 0.91 13.95
CA THR A 117 -3.41 1.00 12.71
C THR A 117 -2.83 2.40 12.66
N GLU A 118 -1.51 2.51 12.77
CA GLU A 118 -0.81 3.79 12.73
C GLU A 118 -0.11 3.96 11.38
N ASP A 119 -0.34 5.10 10.73
CA ASP A 119 0.26 5.41 9.43
C ASP A 119 1.78 5.37 9.45
N TYR A 120 2.39 5.69 10.60
CA TYR A 120 3.84 5.58 10.80
C TYR A 120 4.35 4.17 10.46
N TRP A 121 3.73 3.13 11.01
CA TRP A 121 4.19 1.75 10.81
C TRP A 121 3.96 1.28 9.38
N THR A 122 2.80 1.59 8.80
CA THR A 122 2.51 1.28 7.40
C THR A 122 3.53 1.94 6.47
N ASN A 123 3.80 3.24 6.63
CA ASN A 123 4.77 3.96 5.81
C ASN A 123 6.19 3.46 6.05
N LYS A 124 6.57 3.17 7.29
CA LYS A 124 7.89 2.58 7.62
C LYS A 124 8.10 1.26 6.89
N LYS A 125 7.14 0.33 6.98
CA LYS A 125 7.20 -0.97 6.29
C LYS A 125 7.33 -0.80 4.78
N LEU A 126 6.59 0.13 4.17
CA LEU A 126 6.71 0.45 2.75
C LEU A 126 8.07 1.02 2.37
N LEU A 127 8.62 1.93 3.18
CA LEU A 127 9.95 2.50 2.94
C LEU A 127 11.03 1.41 3.00
N LEU A 128 10.93 0.45 3.92
CA LEU A 128 11.85 -0.69 3.97
C LEU A 128 11.74 -1.58 2.72
N ALA A 129 10.53 -1.82 2.22
CA ALA A 129 10.30 -2.62 1.02
C ALA A 129 10.81 -1.91 -0.25
N LYS A 130 10.50 -0.62 -0.42
CA LYS A 130 10.79 0.15 -1.63
C LYS A 130 12.17 0.80 -1.64
N GLY A 131 12.76 1.00 -0.46
CA GLY A 131 13.92 1.84 -0.25
C GLY A 131 13.58 3.33 -0.29
N ASP A 132 14.46 4.13 0.30
CA ASP A 132 14.46 5.58 0.19
C ASP A 132 15.89 6.10 0.27
N ALA A 133 16.44 6.48 -0.87
CA ALA A 133 17.81 7.00 -0.98
C ALA A 133 18.02 8.30 -0.20
N THR A 134 16.97 9.11 -0.01
CA THR A 134 17.08 10.38 0.75
C THR A 134 17.23 10.15 2.25
N GLN A 135 16.77 9.00 2.74
CA GLN A 135 16.85 8.57 4.13
C GLN A 135 17.91 7.48 4.35
N GLY A 136 18.66 7.10 3.30
CA GLY A 136 19.65 6.02 3.37
C GLY A 136 19.05 4.63 3.59
N ILE A 137 17.77 4.43 3.28
CA ILE A 137 17.08 3.16 3.45
C ILE A 137 17.27 2.32 2.18
N LEU A 138 17.93 1.17 2.31
CA LEU A 138 18.09 0.22 1.21
C LEU A 138 16.74 -0.42 0.86
N ALA A 139 16.50 -0.68 -0.42
CA ALA A 139 15.33 -1.46 -0.83
C ALA A 139 15.50 -2.93 -0.41
N ASP A 140 14.41 -3.58 -0.02
CA ASP A 140 14.36 -5.02 0.23
C ASP A 140 13.38 -5.68 -0.75
N PRO A 141 13.88 -6.21 -1.89
CA PRO A 141 13.04 -6.86 -2.90
C PRO A 141 12.29 -8.09 -2.39
N ALA A 142 12.84 -8.79 -1.39
CA ALA A 142 12.17 -9.97 -0.82
C ALA A 142 10.98 -9.55 0.04
N LEU A 143 11.14 -8.49 0.85
CA LEU A 143 10.06 -7.89 1.62
C LEU A 143 8.97 -7.31 0.71
N TYR A 144 9.38 -6.65 -0.36
CA TYR A 144 8.49 -6.13 -1.38
C TYR A 144 7.63 -7.23 -2.01
N ALA A 145 8.26 -8.31 -2.49
CA ALA A 145 7.56 -9.46 -3.07
C ALA A 145 6.63 -10.14 -2.05
N PHE A 146 7.09 -10.26 -0.80
CA PHE A 146 6.26 -10.77 0.29
C PHE A 146 5.01 -9.92 0.49
N PHE A 147 5.11 -8.59 0.56
CA PHE A 147 3.95 -7.73 0.70
C PHE A 147 2.98 -7.82 -0.48
N LEU A 148 3.47 -7.96 -1.71
CA LEU A 148 2.59 -8.23 -2.85
C LEU A 148 1.84 -9.54 -2.69
N SER A 149 2.52 -10.62 -2.27
CA SER A 149 1.90 -11.94 -2.11
C SER A 149 0.77 -11.94 -1.06
N ILE A 150 0.90 -11.13 -0.02
CA ILE A 150 -0.13 -10.95 1.00
C ILE A 150 -1.22 -10.01 0.51
N GLY A 151 -0.86 -8.85 -0.05
CA GLY A 151 -1.80 -7.76 -0.28
C GLY A 151 -2.66 -7.89 -1.54
N VAL A 152 -2.21 -8.61 -2.57
CA VAL A 152 -3.01 -8.85 -3.78
C VAL A 152 -4.35 -9.54 -3.47
N PRO A 153 -4.40 -10.66 -2.70
CA PRO A 153 -5.65 -11.28 -2.28
C PRO A 153 -6.63 -10.35 -1.56
N TYR A 154 -6.12 -9.36 -0.82
CA TYR A 154 -6.93 -8.39 -0.08
C TYR A 154 -7.29 -7.15 -0.90
N THR A 155 -6.94 -7.12 -2.18
CA THR A 155 -7.26 -6.04 -3.12
C THR A 155 -8.19 -6.56 -4.23
N PRO A 156 -9.43 -7.00 -3.94
CA PRO A 156 -10.31 -7.62 -4.93
C PRO A 156 -10.61 -6.75 -6.16
N ALA A 157 -10.53 -5.42 -6.05
CA ALA A 157 -10.67 -4.53 -7.20
C ALA A 157 -9.51 -4.65 -8.23
N TRP A 158 -8.35 -5.15 -7.80
CA TRP A 158 -7.23 -5.53 -8.66
C TRP A 158 -7.46 -6.88 -9.36
N SER A 159 -8.25 -7.77 -8.76
CA SER A 159 -8.57 -9.10 -9.29
C SER A 159 -9.35 -9.08 -10.61
N GLU A 160 -10.09 -8.01 -10.90
CA GLU A 160 -10.79 -7.84 -12.19
C GLU A 160 -9.84 -7.48 -13.35
N GLN A 161 -8.64 -6.95 -13.08
CA GLN A 161 -7.59 -6.71 -14.08
C GLN A 161 -6.62 -7.91 -14.23
N LEU A 162 -6.85 -8.96 -13.44
CA LEU A 162 -5.96 -10.10 -13.20
C LEU A 162 -6.18 -11.27 -14.17
N ALA A 163 -6.86 -11.07 -15.30
CA ALA A 163 -6.75 -12.00 -16.43
C ALA A 163 -5.31 -12.06 -16.99
N THR A 164 -4.45 -11.09 -16.63
CA THR A 164 -3.08 -10.95 -17.14
C THR A 164 -1.99 -11.30 -16.13
N LEU A 165 -2.33 -11.59 -14.86
CA LEU A 165 -1.34 -11.76 -13.76
C LEU A 165 -1.27 -13.19 -13.19
N THR A 166 -1.84 -14.16 -13.89
CA THR A 166 -1.51 -15.59 -13.71
C THR A 166 -0.23 -15.99 -14.45
N ASP A 167 0.43 -15.07 -15.16
CA ASP A 167 1.64 -15.35 -15.92
C ASP A 167 2.89 -15.30 -15.02
N THR A 168 3.43 -16.47 -14.70
CA THR A 168 4.67 -16.65 -13.93
C THR A 168 5.89 -16.01 -14.60
N ASN A 169 5.81 -15.72 -15.91
CA ASN A 169 6.86 -14.99 -16.63
C ASN A 169 6.96 -13.53 -16.20
N TYR A 170 5.85 -12.87 -15.85
CA TYR A 170 5.86 -11.46 -15.43
C TYR A 170 6.71 -11.29 -14.16
N PHE A 171 6.52 -12.15 -13.16
CA PHE A 171 7.28 -12.10 -11.92
C PHE A 171 8.77 -12.38 -12.13
N SER A 172 9.11 -13.27 -13.07
CA SER A 172 10.50 -13.59 -13.42
C SER A 172 11.18 -12.42 -14.13
N GLN A 173 10.51 -11.79 -15.09
CA GLN A 173 11.00 -10.60 -15.80
C GLN A 173 11.13 -9.38 -14.87
N ARG A 174 10.19 -9.18 -13.95
CA ARG A 174 10.24 -8.09 -12.95
C ARG A 174 11.42 -8.28 -11.98
N LYS A 175 11.69 -9.51 -11.56
CA LYS A 175 12.85 -9.86 -10.71
C LYS A 175 14.17 -9.60 -11.44
N GLU A 176 14.27 -9.94 -12.72
CA GLU A 176 15.45 -9.64 -13.55
C GLU A 176 15.68 -8.14 -13.73
N LEU A 177 14.63 -7.37 -14.01
CA LEU A 177 14.69 -5.91 -14.12
C LEU A 177 15.15 -5.25 -12.81
N LEU A 178 14.64 -5.71 -11.67
CA LEU A 178 15.05 -5.22 -10.37
C LEU A 178 16.52 -5.57 -10.06
N ASN A 179 16.97 -6.78 -10.40
CA ASN A 179 18.37 -7.17 -10.26
C ASN A 179 19.31 -6.37 -11.17
N ALA A 180 18.85 -5.97 -12.36
CA ALA A 180 19.62 -5.14 -13.28
C ALA A 180 19.79 -3.69 -12.82
N LEU A 181 18.90 -3.22 -11.94
CA LEU A 181 18.94 -1.88 -11.33
C LEU A 181 19.75 -1.85 -10.02
N MET A 182 20.16 -3.00 -9.50
CA MET A 182 21.04 -3.06 -8.35
C MET A 182 22.49 -2.76 -8.75
N PRO A 183 23.21 -1.91 -8.00
CA PRO A 183 24.61 -1.61 -8.29
C PRO A 183 25.45 -2.89 -8.21
N GLN A 184 26.08 -3.24 -9.34
CA GLN A 184 27.00 -4.37 -9.43
C GLN A 184 28.26 -4.05 -8.60
N PRO A 185 28.78 -4.98 -7.81
CA PRO A 185 30.06 -4.78 -7.12
C PRO A 185 31.14 -4.55 -8.18
N ALA A 186 31.91 -3.47 -8.01
CA ALA A 186 33.05 -3.16 -8.87
C ALA A 186 34.04 -4.33 -8.80
N ALA A 187 34.42 -4.85 -9.98
CA ALA A 187 35.47 -5.86 -10.15
C ALA A 187 36.84 -5.33 -9.72
#